data_AF-A0A1V5QR53-F1
#
_entry.id   AF-A0A1V5QR53-F1
#
_cell.length_a   1.000
_cell.length_b   1.000
_cell.length_c   1.000
_cell.angle_alpha   90.00
_cell.angle_beta   90.00
_cell.angle_gamma   90.00
#
_symmetry.space_group_name_H-M   'P 1'
#
loop_
_entity.id
_entity.type
_entity.pdbx_description
1 polymer ?
#
loop_
_entity_poly.entity_id
_entity_poly.type
_entity_poly.pdbx_seq_one_letter_code
_entity_poly.pdbx_strand_id
1 'polypeptide(L)'
;MRTDCEWRGRDALPPGSLLELICDSFSRGTNIPLEIPLVLALHLISGVLLQRGVRVRYAGGELSPRLWTIVLADSSAGKTFTYQKLLTALGVQSPEIPGMAGAVSAAAFFATLHACPQGLLVRDEFGQLVGRIEHDISLSDYKDLYLRLYDGNDIPWTTKKEGALRVQSPEVSVLGLTQYSTWHQKVSAESMLDGFAARFSVIIARPDPARSWRDYPTWVVDTNKWAEAWGRCERVLRSRYGTTAKAEEYFARTFRALAKDTELPEPFFRRIMYSAHRLACIYHVLLEDEAEELSPADYAWALRIIRHHITDSVEVMGNQNVSEIERLIQGAEALRERCHAKGETFNERRLYQNFRALTPQTAAVILRLLHEKKHDEYTH
;
A
#
# COMPACT_ATOMS: atom_id res chain seq x y z
N MET A 1 -7.02 -35.22 2.39
CA MET A 1 -7.62 -34.14 1.56
C MET A 1 -6.72 -32.93 1.71
N ARG A 2 -5.90 -32.64 0.70
CA ARG A 2 -5.24 -31.32 0.60
C ARG A 2 -6.34 -30.35 0.23
N THR A 3 -6.75 -29.47 1.15
CA THR A 3 -7.39 -28.23 0.75
C THR A 3 -6.33 -27.48 -0.05
N ASP A 4 -6.47 -27.46 -1.36
CA ASP A 4 -5.68 -26.57 -2.22
C ASP A 4 -5.88 -25.16 -1.64
N CYS A 5 -4.83 -24.63 -1.02
CA CYS A 5 -4.88 -23.29 -0.46
C CYS A 5 -4.79 -22.33 -1.64
N GLU A 6 -5.92 -22.07 -2.27
CA GLU A 6 -6.03 -21.16 -3.41
C GLU A 6 -5.54 -19.78 -2.98
N TRP A 7 -4.64 -19.18 -3.76
CA TRP A 7 -4.12 -17.85 -3.47
C TRP A 7 -5.28 -16.84 -3.37
N ARG A 8 -5.38 -16.13 -2.25
CA ARG A 8 -6.49 -15.22 -1.94
C ARG A 8 -6.80 -14.18 -3.02
N GLY A 9 -5.78 -13.73 -3.77
CA GLY A 9 -5.93 -12.70 -4.79
C GLY A 9 -6.58 -13.21 -6.08
N ARG A 10 -6.80 -14.53 -6.21
CA ARG A 10 -7.47 -15.14 -7.36
C ARG A 10 -8.89 -14.60 -7.56
N ASP A 11 -9.58 -14.25 -6.48
CA ASP A 11 -10.93 -13.66 -6.53
C ASP A 11 -10.95 -12.28 -7.22
N ALA A 12 -9.81 -11.60 -7.30
CA ALA A 12 -9.66 -10.29 -7.91
C ALA A 12 -9.10 -10.34 -9.34
N LEU A 13 -8.99 -11.53 -9.95
CA LEU A 13 -8.56 -11.72 -11.34
C LEU A 13 -9.77 -11.97 -12.25
N PRO A 14 -10.15 -11.02 -13.13
CA PRO A 14 -11.18 -11.28 -14.11
C PRO A 14 -10.75 -12.40 -15.07
N PRO A 15 -11.60 -13.42 -15.30
CA PRO A 15 -11.26 -14.51 -16.21
C PRO A 15 -10.93 -14.00 -17.61
N GLY A 16 -9.87 -14.52 -18.21
CA GLY A 16 -9.36 -14.13 -19.53
C GLY A 16 -8.64 -12.78 -19.59
N SER A 17 -8.62 -12.01 -18.49
CA SER A 17 -8.00 -10.68 -18.46
C SER A 17 -6.48 -10.72 -18.48
N LEU A 18 -5.88 -9.58 -18.80
CA LEU A 18 -4.44 -9.37 -18.67
C LEU A 18 -3.92 -9.70 -17.26
N LEU A 19 -4.66 -9.37 -16.19
CA LEU A 19 -4.23 -9.66 -14.82
C LEU A 19 -4.17 -11.15 -14.53
N GLU A 20 -5.16 -11.92 -15.01
CA GLU A 20 -5.15 -13.38 -14.87
C GLU A 20 -3.92 -13.95 -15.59
N LEU A 21 -3.70 -13.56 -16.86
CA LEU A 21 -2.55 -14.01 -17.65
C LEU A 21 -1.20 -13.73 -16.97
N ILE A 22 -1.04 -12.53 -16.39
CA ILE A 22 0.16 -12.16 -15.65
C ILE A 22 0.33 -13.06 -14.43
N CYS A 23 -0.66 -13.13 -13.54
CA CYS A 23 -0.55 -13.85 -12.28
C CYS A 23 -0.36 -15.35 -12.50
N ASP A 24 -1.06 -15.93 -13.47
CA ASP A 24 -0.91 -17.33 -13.87
C ASP A 24 0.51 -17.65 -14.36
N SER A 25 1.10 -16.75 -15.14
CA SER A 25 2.45 -16.94 -15.68
C SER A 25 3.51 -16.86 -14.58
N PHE A 26 3.33 -15.96 -13.59
CA PHE A 26 4.17 -15.95 -12.38
C PHE A 26 3.94 -17.17 -11.50
N SER A 27 2.69 -17.62 -11.36
CA SER A 27 2.33 -18.78 -10.54
C SER A 27 2.99 -20.06 -11.04
N ARG A 28 3.00 -20.28 -12.36
CA ARG A 28 3.63 -21.44 -13.01
C ARG A 28 5.16 -21.34 -13.08
N GLY A 29 5.70 -20.13 -13.14
CA GLY A 29 7.09 -19.89 -13.50
C GLY A 29 8.01 -19.48 -12.34
N THR A 30 7.45 -19.17 -11.18
CA THR A 30 8.18 -18.58 -10.04
C THR A 30 7.56 -18.94 -8.69
N ASN A 31 8.34 -18.78 -7.63
CA ASN A 31 7.87 -18.74 -6.24
C ASN A 31 7.55 -17.32 -5.74
N ILE A 32 7.44 -16.33 -6.64
CA ILE A 32 7.16 -14.95 -6.26
C ILE A 32 5.73 -14.85 -5.69
N PRO A 33 5.52 -14.19 -4.54
CA PRO A 33 4.18 -13.87 -4.02
C PRO A 33 3.34 -13.17 -5.09
N LEU A 34 2.14 -13.69 -5.37
CA LEU A 34 1.34 -13.23 -6.51
C LEU A 34 0.69 -11.87 -6.30
N GLU A 35 0.63 -11.36 -5.06
CA GLU A 35 0.27 -9.98 -4.78
C GLU A 35 1.21 -8.99 -5.45
N ILE A 36 2.49 -9.35 -5.62
CA ILE A 36 3.51 -8.47 -6.22
C ILE A 36 3.19 -8.20 -7.69
N PRO A 37 3.10 -9.21 -8.59
CA PRO A 37 2.75 -8.96 -9.99
C PRO A 37 1.36 -8.34 -10.16
N LEU A 38 0.38 -8.70 -9.32
CA LEU A 38 -0.96 -8.11 -9.35
C LEU A 38 -0.92 -6.60 -9.09
N VAL A 39 -0.34 -6.18 -7.96
CA VAL A 39 -0.32 -4.75 -7.57
C VAL A 39 0.59 -3.94 -8.49
N LEU A 40 1.73 -4.49 -8.93
CA LEU A 40 2.60 -3.82 -9.90
C LEU A 40 1.90 -3.59 -11.24
N ALA A 41 1.17 -4.58 -11.75
CA ALA A 41 0.41 -4.44 -12.99
C ALA A 41 -0.67 -3.35 -12.87
N LEU A 42 -1.44 -3.34 -11.76
CA LEU A 42 -2.43 -2.30 -11.50
C LEU A 42 -1.81 -0.88 -11.47
N HIS A 43 -0.64 -0.71 -10.86
CA HIS A 43 0.04 0.59 -10.79
C HIS A 43 0.66 1.00 -12.12
N LEU A 44 1.19 0.05 -12.90
CA LEU A 44 1.67 0.32 -14.26
C LEU A 44 0.52 0.82 -15.15
N ILE A 45 -0.62 0.12 -15.14
CA ILE A 45 -1.81 0.52 -15.89
C ILE A 45 -2.27 1.90 -15.42
N SER A 46 -2.42 2.08 -14.10
CA SER A 46 -2.75 3.38 -13.51
C SER A 46 -1.83 4.49 -14.03
N GLY A 47 -0.50 4.31 -13.99
CA GLY A 47 0.46 5.29 -14.52
C GLY A 47 0.23 5.62 -16.00
N VAL A 48 -0.03 4.62 -16.84
CA VAL A 48 -0.37 4.83 -18.26
C VAL A 48 -1.67 5.62 -18.40
N LEU A 49 -2.72 5.27 -17.65
CA LEU A 49 -3.99 6.01 -17.69
C LEU A 49 -3.82 7.48 -17.28
N LEU A 50 -2.96 7.77 -16.30
CA LEU A 50 -2.66 9.14 -15.87
C LEU A 50 -1.95 9.94 -16.97
N GLN A 51 -0.95 9.36 -17.65
CA GLN A 51 -0.28 10.01 -18.77
C GLN A 51 -1.19 10.24 -19.98
N ARG A 52 -2.24 9.41 -20.12
CA ARG A 52 -3.28 9.60 -21.14
C ARG A 52 -4.37 10.59 -20.71
N GLY A 53 -4.28 11.17 -19.52
CA GLY A 53 -5.24 12.15 -19.01
C GLY A 53 -6.61 11.56 -18.69
N VAL A 54 -6.70 10.26 -18.39
CA VAL A 54 -7.99 9.59 -18.10
C VAL A 54 -8.62 10.16 -16.82
N ARG A 55 -9.94 10.40 -16.89
CA ARG A 55 -10.77 10.91 -15.80
C ARG A 55 -12.01 10.06 -15.58
N VAL A 56 -12.49 10.03 -14.35
CA VAL A 56 -13.76 9.41 -13.96
C VAL A 56 -14.63 10.49 -13.33
N ARG A 57 -15.87 10.61 -13.80
CA ARG A 57 -16.88 11.47 -13.19
C ARG A 57 -17.67 10.66 -12.16
N TYR A 58 -17.71 11.15 -10.93
CA TYR A 58 -18.44 10.52 -9.83
C TYR A 58 -18.97 11.59 -8.88
N ALA A 59 -20.23 11.48 -8.45
CA ALA A 59 -20.86 12.38 -7.47
C ALA A 59 -20.67 13.89 -7.77
N GLY A 60 -20.70 14.27 -9.04
CA GLY A 60 -20.52 15.67 -9.49
C GLY A 60 -19.07 16.17 -9.53
N GLY A 61 -18.10 15.35 -9.12
CA GLY A 61 -16.66 15.65 -9.23
C GLY A 61 -15.98 14.82 -10.32
N GLU A 62 -14.70 15.12 -10.55
CA GLU A 62 -13.81 14.29 -11.38
C GLU A 62 -12.65 13.76 -10.54
N LEU A 63 -12.28 12.50 -10.81
CA LEU A 63 -11.17 11.82 -10.18
C LEU A 63 -10.29 11.17 -11.24
N SER A 64 -8.99 11.11 -10.98
CA SER A 64 -8.03 10.37 -11.79
C SER A 64 -7.90 8.93 -11.27
N PRO A 65 -7.54 7.96 -12.12
CA PRO A 65 -7.33 6.57 -11.70
C PRO A 65 -6.01 6.36 -10.94
N ARG A 66 -5.57 7.33 -10.12
CA ARG A 66 -4.30 7.29 -9.38
C ARG A 66 -4.34 6.32 -8.20
N LEU A 67 -3.31 5.50 -8.04
CA LEU A 67 -3.23 4.54 -6.94
C LEU A 67 -2.06 4.88 -6.01
N TRP A 68 -2.30 4.79 -4.70
CA TRP A 68 -1.29 5.00 -3.66
C TRP A 68 -1.26 3.75 -2.79
N THR A 69 -0.29 2.89 -3.04
CA THR A 69 -0.20 1.59 -2.36
C THR A 69 1.21 1.30 -1.88
N ILE A 70 1.32 0.69 -0.70
CA ILE A 70 2.55 0.11 -0.19
C ILE A 70 2.43 -1.40 -0.22
N VAL A 71 3.30 -2.05 -0.97
CA VAL A 71 3.45 -3.51 -0.97
C VAL A 71 4.50 -3.90 0.06
N LEU A 72 4.07 -4.67 1.05
CA LEU A 72 4.92 -5.22 2.09
C LEU A 72 5.27 -6.66 1.72
N ALA A 73 6.53 -6.89 1.35
CA ALA A 73 7.02 -8.18 0.91
C ALA A 73 8.48 -8.37 1.34
N ASP A 74 8.87 -9.58 1.72
CA ASP A 74 10.21 -9.86 2.20
C ASP A 74 11.34 -9.41 1.24
N SER A 75 12.51 -9.18 1.83
CA SER A 75 13.74 -9.04 1.04
C SER A 75 13.92 -10.32 0.21
N SER A 76 14.28 -10.19 -1.07
CA SER A 76 14.30 -11.26 -2.08
C SER A 76 12.97 -11.74 -2.68
N ALA A 77 11.83 -11.11 -2.39
CA ALA A 77 10.54 -11.49 -2.98
C ALA A 77 10.38 -11.18 -4.50
N GLY A 78 11.46 -10.86 -5.22
CA GLY A 78 11.43 -10.66 -6.67
C GLY A 78 10.80 -9.35 -7.16
N LYS A 79 10.59 -8.35 -6.29
CA LYS A 79 9.91 -7.08 -6.60
C LYS A 79 10.45 -6.37 -7.85
N THR A 80 11.76 -6.13 -7.90
CA THR A 80 12.44 -5.46 -9.02
C THR A 80 12.40 -6.30 -10.30
N PHE A 81 12.57 -7.62 -10.19
CA PHE A 81 12.48 -8.54 -11.32
C PHE A 81 11.07 -8.49 -11.95
N THR A 82 10.03 -8.59 -11.11
CA THR A 82 8.63 -8.53 -11.55
C THR A 82 8.34 -7.22 -12.26
N TYR A 83 8.78 -6.09 -11.70
CA TYR A 83 8.56 -4.78 -12.28
C TYR A 83 9.17 -4.63 -13.67
N GLN A 84 10.46 -4.97 -13.81
CA GLN A 84 11.17 -4.89 -15.10
C GLN A 84 10.57 -5.84 -16.14
N LYS A 85 10.16 -7.04 -15.71
CA LYS A 85 9.51 -8.03 -16.58
C LYS A 85 8.18 -7.49 -17.11
N LEU A 86 7.34 -6.89 -16.27
CA LEU A 86 6.07 -6.28 -16.67
C LEU A 86 6.28 -5.13 -17.66
N LEU A 87 7.15 -4.17 -17.34
CA LEU A 87 7.48 -3.05 -18.23
C LEU A 87 7.89 -3.53 -19.63
N THR A 88 8.84 -4.47 -19.69
CA THR A 88 9.37 -4.96 -20.95
C THR A 88 8.33 -5.76 -21.74
N ALA A 89 7.59 -6.64 -21.07
CA ALA A 89 6.68 -7.58 -21.71
C ALA A 89 5.35 -6.98 -22.16
N LEU A 90 4.87 -5.92 -21.49
CA LEU A 90 3.68 -5.19 -21.94
C LEU A 90 3.96 -4.33 -23.17
N GLY A 91 5.23 -4.03 -23.46
CA GLY A 91 5.62 -3.19 -24.59
C GLY A 91 5.22 -1.71 -24.45
N VAL A 92 4.94 -1.27 -23.22
CA VAL A 92 4.57 0.12 -22.92
C VAL A 92 5.79 0.99 -22.70
N GLN A 93 5.72 2.26 -23.10
CA GLN A 93 6.66 3.26 -22.61
C GLN A 93 6.52 3.35 -21.08
N SER A 94 7.65 3.42 -20.37
CA SER A 94 7.61 3.50 -18.91
C SER A 94 6.75 4.68 -18.45
N PRO A 95 5.70 4.43 -17.63
CA PRO A 95 4.90 5.49 -17.07
C PRO A 95 5.59 6.18 -15.88
N GLU A 96 6.81 5.75 -15.51
CA GLU A 96 7.54 6.37 -14.41
C GLU A 96 7.92 7.81 -14.72
N ILE A 97 7.79 8.67 -13.71
CA ILE A 97 8.23 10.06 -13.77
C ILE A 97 9.77 10.09 -13.67
N PRO A 98 10.50 10.51 -14.73
CA PRO A 98 11.95 10.38 -14.77
C PRO A 98 12.64 11.11 -13.63
N GLY A 99 13.50 10.40 -12.90
CA GLY A 99 14.30 10.96 -11.80
C GLY A 99 13.54 11.20 -10.49
N MET A 100 12.22 11.00 -10.44
CA MET A 100 11.40 11.31 -9.25
C MET A 100 11.76 10.42 -8.06
N ALA A 101 12.02 9.13 -8.31
CA ALA A 101 12.50 8.22 -7.26
C ALA A 101 13.84 8.68 -6.67
N GLY A 102 14.72 9.29 -7.47
CA GLY A 102 16.01 9.81 -7.03
C GLY A 102 15.96 11.18 -6.34
N ALA A 103 14.80 11.84 -6.32
CA ALA A 103 14.65 13.18 -5.74
C ALA A 103 14.64 13.13 -4.21
N VAL A 104 15.81 13.35 -3.60
CA VAL A 104 16.03 13.31 -2.14
C VAL A 104 15.77 14.64 -1.42
N SER A 105 15.46 15.72 -2.15
CA SER A 105 15.12 17.04 -1.58
C SER A 105 13.80 17.57 -2.13
N ALA A 106 13.14 18.46 -1.38
CA ALA A 106 11.86 19.04 -1.79
C ALA A 106 11.97 19.83 -3.10
N ALA A 107 13.06 20.59 -3.27
CA ALA A 107 13.30 21.33 -4.51
C ALA A 107 13.53 20.41 -5.72
N ALA A 108 14.28 19.31 -5.56
CA ALA A 108 14.47 18.34 -6.64
C ALA A 108 13.15 17.63 -6.99
N PHE A 109 12.37 17.27 -5.98
CA PHE A 109 11.07 16.63 -6.16
C PHE A 109 10.09 17.55 -6.89
N PHE A 110 10.01 18.81 -6.47
CA PHE A 110 9.22 19.83 -7.14
C PHE A 110 9.65 20.02 -8.59
N ALA A 111 10.97 20.15 -8.87
CA ALA A 111 11.48 20.36 -10.22
C ALA A 111 11.11 19.19 -11.16
N THR A 112 11.24 17.95 -10.68
CA THR A 112 10.83 16.76 -11.44
C THR A 112 9.33 16.77 -11.70
N LEU A 113 8.52 17.05 -10.69
CA LEU A 113 7.07 17.08 -10.82
C LEU A 113 6.58 18.22 -11.72
N HIS A 114 7.27 19.37 -11.70
CA HIS A 114 7.00 20.49 -12.58
C HIS A 114 7.29 20.15 -14.05
N ALA A 115 8.32 19.36 -14.32
CA ALA A 115 8.65 18.90 -15.67
C ALA A 115 7.70 17.80 -16.17
N CYS A 116 7.25 16.91 -15.28
CA CYS A 116 6.38 15.80 -15.62
C CYS A 116 5.35 15.60 -14.48
N PRO A 117 4.17 16.25 -14.58
CA PRO A 117 3.19 16.28 -13.48
C PRO A 117 2.32 15.03 -13.41
N GLN A 118 2.47 14.08 -14.34
CA GLN A 118 1.58 12.93 -14.47
C GLN A 118 2.37 11.63 -14.69
N GLY A 119 2.01 10.58 -13.95
CA GLY A 119 2.60 9.26 -14.15
C GLY A 119 2.71 8.43 -12.87
N LEU A 120 3.75 7.61 -12.81
CA LEU A 120 4.01 6.66 -11.74
C LEU A 120 5.30 7.01 -11.00
N LEU A 121 5.25 6.90 -9.68
CA LEU A 121 6.42 6.88 -8.82
C LEU A 121 6.53 5.48 -8.19
N VAL A 122 7.56 4.72 -8.58
CA VAL A 122 7.93 3.48 -7.89
C VAL A 122 9.10 3.76 -6.98
N ARG A 123 8.98 3.36 -5.71
CA ARG A 123 10.03 3.61 -4.72
C ARG A 123 10.28 2.36 -3.88
N ASP A 124 11.49 1.82 -4.00
CA ASP A 124 11.98 0.78 -3.10
C ASP A 124 12.35 1.36 -1.73
N GLU A 125 12.36 0.50 -0.73
CA GLU A 125 12.57 0.83 0.68
C GLU A 125 11.67 1.97 1.20
N PHE A 126 10.44 2.07 0.67
CA PHE A 126 9.54 3.19 0.92
C PHE A 126 9.26 3.46 2.41
N GLY A 127 9.17 2.42 3.26
CA GLY A 127 9.01 2.59 4.70
C GLY A 127 10.16 3.36 5.35
N GLN A 128 11.39 3.29 4.83
CA GLN A 128 12.48 4.14 5.31
C GLN A 128 12.26 5.61 4.95
N LEU A 129 11.66 5.89 3.79
CA LEU A 129 11.29 7.24 3.40
C LEU A 129 10.18 7.77 4.30
N VAL A 130 9.11 6.98 4.52
CA VAL A 130 8.00 7.34 5.42
C VAL A 130 8.54 7.66 6.81
N GLY A 131 9.36 6.77 7.40
CA GLY A 131 9.95 6.99 8.72
C GLY A 131 10.79 8.26 8.79
N ARG A 132 11.61 8.56 7.77
CA ARG A 132 12.39 9.80 7.72
C ARG A 132 11.50 11.05 7.61
N ILE A 133 10.52 11.04 6.71
CA ILE A 133 9.59 12.18 6.50
C ILE A 133 8.83 12.53 7.78
N GLU A 134 8.54 11.55 8.62
CA GLU A 134 7.77 11.76 9.84
C GLU A 134 8.59 12.29 11.01
N HIS A 135 9.88 11.92 11.11
CA HIS A 135 10.70 12.27 12.26
C HIS A 135 11.70 13.40 11.98
N ASP A 136 12.07 13.64 10.72
CA ASP A 136 13.03 14.66 10.34
C ASP A 136 12.35 15.97 9.93
N ILE A 137 12.43 16.97 10.81
CA ILE A 137 11.86 18.32 10.60
C ILE A 137 12.42 18.96 9.31
N SER A 138 13.65 18.64 8.91
CA SER A 138 14.25 19.20 7.68
C SER A 138 13.55 18.72 6.40
N LEU A 139 12.72 17.67 6.49
CA LEU A 139 11.91 17.14 5.40
C LEU A 139 10.45 17.61 5.43
N SER A 140 10.13 18.64 6.23
CA SER A 140 8.76 19.18 6.33
C SER A 140 8.18 19.58 4.96
N ASP A 141 8.97 20.26 4.13
CA ASP A 141 8.54 20.70 2.80
C ASP A 141 8.34 19.51 1.86
N TYR A 142 9.15 18.46 2.03
CA TYR A 142 9.01 17.22 1.27
C TYR A 142 7.72 16.51 1.65
N LYS A 143 7.38 16.46 2.95
CA LYS A 143 6.09 15.96 3.43
C LYS A 143 4.93 16.75 2.83
N ASP A 144 4.98 18.09 2.90
CA ASP A 144 3.93 18.97 2.38
C ASP A 144 3.68 18.75 0.88
N LEU A 145 4.75 18.59 0.09
CA LEU A 145 4.64 18.27 -1.33
C LEU A 145 3.85 16.98 -1.59
N TYR A 146 4.13 15.91 -0.85
CA TYR A 146 3.37 14.66 -0.97
C TYR A 146 1.91 14.82 -0.55
N LEU A 147 1.64 15.59 0.51
CA LEU A 147 0.26 15.82 0.97
C LEU A 147 -0.55 16.57 -0.10
N ARG A 148 0.03 17.64 -0.69
CA ARG A 148 -0.61 18.37 -1.79
C ARG A 148 -0.78 17.53 -3.05
N LEU A 149 0.22 16.69 -3.35
CA LEU A 149 0.16 15.73 -4.46
C LEU A 149 -1.00 14.73 -4.27
N TYR A 150 -1.19 14.24 -3.04
CA TYR A 150 -2.32 13.36 -2.71
C TYR A 150 -3.67 14.05 -2.87
N ASP A 151 -3.77 15.35 -2.58
CA ASP A 151 -5.01 16.10 -2.76
C ASP A 151 -5.28 16.35 -4.27
N GLY A 152 -4.23 16.51 -5.08
CA GLY A 152 -4.33 16.76 -6.53
C GLY A 152 -4.55 18.23 -6.89
N ASN A 153 -4.40 19.13 -5.92
CA ASN A 153 -4.48 20.58 -6.13
C ASN A 153 -3.18 21.11 -6.73
N ASP A 154 -3.26 22.31 -7.32
CA ASP A 154 -2.08 23.06 -7.76
C ASP A 154 -1.05 23.21 -6.62
N ILE A 155 0.22 22.99 -6.94
CA ILE A 155 1.33 23.07 -5.99
C ILE A 155 2.13 24.34 -6.28
N PRO A 156 1.95 25.43 -5.52
CA PRO A 156 2.77 26.63 -5.65
C PRO A 156 4.15 26.40 -5.04
N TRP A 157 5.16 27.02 -5.62
CA TRP A 157 6.52 26.98 -5.10
C TRP A 157 7.27 28.26 -5.44
N THR A 158 8.02 28.81 -4.50
CA THR A 158 8.80 30.04 -4.75
C THR A 158 10.27 29.72 -4.73
N THR A 159 10.97 30.02 -5.82
CA THR A 159 12.43 29.91 -5.89
C THR A 159 13.07 31.30 -5.89
N LYS A 160 14.31 31.37 -5.41
CA LYS A 160 15.10 32.62 -5.43
C LYS A 160 15.45 33.08 -6.85
N LYS A 161 15.54 32.16 -7.81
CA LYS A 161 16.02 32.44 -9.19
C LYS A 161 14.87 32.71 -10.16
N GLU A 162 13.81 31.91 -10.10
CA GLU A 162 12.73 31.91 -11.09
C GLU A 162 11.43 32.54 -10.55
N GLY A 163 11.42 32.93 -9.27
CA GLY A 163 10.23 33.50 -8.63
C GLY A 163 9.18 32.44 -8.34
N ALA A 164 7.90 32.81 -8.51
CA ALA A 164 6.77 31.93 -8.21
C ALA A 164 6.52 30.94 -9.38
N LEU A 165 6.73 29.66 -9.10
CA LEU A 165 6.42 28.52 -9.96
C LEU A 165 5.16 27.81 -9.46
N ARG A 166 4.59 26.97 -10.32
CA ARG A 166 3.42 26.16 -9.96
C ARG A 166 3.38 24.87 -10.76
N VAL A 167 3.18 23.74 -10.09
CA VAL A 167 2.72 22.52 -10.77
C VAL A 167 1.21 22.55 -10.87
N GLN A 168 0.68 22.52 -12.09
CA GLN A 168 -0.76 22.52 -12.33
C GLN A 168 -1.31 21.10 -12.31
N SER A 169 -2.35 20.87 -11.50
CA SER A 169 -3.11 19.61 -11.45
C SER A 169 -2.25 18.32 -11.53
N PRO A 170 -1.31 18.09 -10.59
CA PRO A 170 -0.44 16.93 -10.63
C PRO A 170 -1.21 15.64 -10.32
N GLU A 171 -0.90 14.59 -11.07
CA GLU A 171 -1.59 13.31 -11.02
C GLU A 171 -0.59 12.17 -11.00
N VAL A 172 -0.25 11.72 -9.79
CA VAL A 172 0.80 10.72 -9.61
C VAL A 172 0.24 9.52 -8.86
N SER A 173 0.46 8.34 -9.43
CA SER A 173 0.33 7.07 -8.71
C SER A 173 1.62 6.79 -7.98
N VAL A 174 1.54 6.33 -6.74
CA VAL A 174 2.71 6.04 -5.91
C VAL A 174 2.67 4.58 -5.48
N LEU A 175 3.69 3.83 -5.87
CA LEU A 175 3.92 2.47 -5.44
C LEU A 175 5.13 2.40 -4.53
N GLY A 176 4.88 2.24 -3.24
CA GLY A 176 5.90 1.95 -2.25
C GLY A 176 6.18 0.45 -2.17
N LEU A 177 7.45 0.08 -2.20
CA LEU A 177 7.89 -1.30 -1.99
C LEU A 177 8.70 -1.34 -0.70
N THR A 178 8.36 -2.24 0.23
CA THR A 178 9.05 -2.33 1.53
C THR A 178 9.03 -3.74 2.10
N GLN A 179 10.04 -4.07 2.89
CA GLN A 179 10.09 -5.32 3.63
C GLN A 179 9.10 -5.35 4.79
N TYR A 180 8.20 -6.35 4.78
CA TYR A 180 7.17 -6.53 5.81
C TYR A 180 7.77 -6.65 7.22
N SER A 181 8.79 -7.50 7.40
CA SER A 181 9.38 -7.77 8.72
C SER A 181 9.99 -6.54 9.41
N THR A 182 10.41 -5.52 8.65
CA THR A 182 11.04 -4.30 9.19
C THR A 182 10.08 -3.12 9.26
N TRP A 183 8.83 -3.29 8.82
CA TRP A 183 7.85 -2.20 8.70
C TRP A 183 7.62 -1.48 10.03
N HIS A 184 7.32 -2.24 11.08
CA HIS A 184 7.00 -1.72 12.43
C HIS A 184 8.16 -0.96 13.10
N GLN A 185 9.39 -1.13 12.61
CA GLN A 185 10.57 -0.41 13.09
C GLN A 185 10.72 0.95 12.41
N LYS A 186 10.09 1.14 11.25
CA LYS A 186 10.24 2.30 10.37
C LYS A 186 9.03 3.24 10.43
N VAL A 187 7.84 2.67 10.59
CA VAL A 187 6.57 3.42 10.59
C VAL A 187 5.80 3.05 11.86
N SER A 188 5.33 4.06 12.58
CA SER A 188 4.57 3.88 13.82
C SER A 188 3.09 3.59 13.56
N ALA A 189 2.33 3.18 14.57
CA ALA A 189 0.87 3.03 14.47
C ALA A 189 0.16 4.37 14.32
N GLU A 190 0.62 5.41 15.02
CA GLU A 190 0.09 6.77 14.90
C GLU A 190 0.25 7.32 13.46
N SER A 191 1.43 7.11 12.88
CA SER A 191 1.75 7.44 11.49
C SER A 191 0.76 6.84 10.48
N MET A 192 0.35 5.60 10.72
CA MET A 192 -0.61 4.87 9.90
C MET A 192 -2.03 5.41 9.99
N LEU A 193 -2.39 6.10 11.08
CA LEU A 193 -3.75 6.57 11.33
C LEU A 193 -3.96 8.05 10.97
N ASP A 194 -3.03 8.93 11.37
CA ASP A 194 -3.21 10.39 11.25
C ASP A 194 -2.19 11.03 10.28
N GLY A 195 -1.17 10.28 9.88
CA GLY A 195 -0.01 10.82 9.19
C GLY A 195 -0.06 10.81 7.67
N PHE A 196 1.16 10.87 7.11
CA PHE A 196 1.41 10.71 5.68
C PHE A 196 1.11 9.26 5.24
N ALA A 197 1.46 8.26 6.06
CA ALA A 197 1.23 6.85 5.75
C ALA A 197 -0.27 6.50 5.63
N ALA A 198 -1.15 7.21 6.34
CA ALA A 198 -2.61 7.04 6.31
C ALA A 198 -3.28 7.33 4.94
N ARG A 199 -2.52 7.78 3.94
CA ARG A 199 -2.97 8.01 2.55
C ARG A 199 -2.71 6.83 1.62
N PHE A 200 -1.91 5.86 2.08
CA PHE A 200 -1.57 4.68 1.31
C PHE A 200 -2.47 3.52 1.71
N SER A 201 -2.95 2.80 0.70
CA SER A 201 -3.45 1.44 0.92
C SER A 201 -2.26 0.49 1.12
N VAL A 202 -2.45 -0.59 1.86
CA VAL A 202 -1.39 -1.59 2.10
C VAL A 202 -1.78 -2.92 1.48
N ILE A 203 -0.81 -3.66 0.94
CA ILE A 203 -0.96 -5.08 0.59
C ILE A 203 0.22 -5.85 1.17
N ILE A 204 -0.06 -6.95 1.87
CA ILE A 204 0.95 -7.87 2.35
C ILE A 204 1.08 -9.01 1.33
N ALA A 205 2.27 -9.11 0.75
CA ALA A 205 2.62 -10.15 -0.21
C ALA A 205 3.37 -11.27 0.50
N ARG A 206 2.71 -12.42 0.65
CA ARG A 206 3.22 -13.54 1.45
C ARG A 206 3.81 -14.62 0.54
N PRO A 207 4.97 -15.20 0.90
CA PRO A 207 5.44 -16.41 0.25
C PRO A 207 4.35 -17.48 0.29
N ASP A 208 4.13 -18.14 -0.84
CA ASP A 208 3.20 -19.25 -0.93
C ASP A 208 3.91 -20.54 -0.47
N PRO A 209 3.48 -21.15 0.65
CA PRO A 209 4.13 -22.38 1.15
C PRO A 209 4.09 -23.54 0.16
N ALA A 210 3.13 -23.55 -0.77
CA ALA A 210 3.00 -24.58 -1.80
C ALA A 210 3.93 -24.34 -3.01
N ARG A 211 4.52 -23.14 -3.15
CA ARG A 211 5.49 -22.81 -4.20
C ARG A 211 6.86 -22.56 -3.58
N SER A 212 7.56 -23.64 -3.25
CA SER A 212 8.89 -23.53 -2.65
C SER A 212 9.90 -22.97 -3.66
N TRP A 213 10.78 -22.07 -3.23
CA TRP A 213 11.87 -21.56 -4.08
C TRP A 213 12.74 -22.68 -4.68
N ARG A 214 12.82 -23.85 -4.02
CA ARG A 214 13.56 -25.02 -4.49
C ARG A 214 12.99 -25.59 -5.79
N ASP A 215 11.70 -25.42 -6.03
CA ASP A 215 11.02 -25.88 -7.24
C ASP A 215 11.21 -24.90 -8.41
N TYR A 216 11.77 -23.72 -8.15
CA TYR A 216 11.99 -22.65 -9.12
C TYR A 216 13.47 -22.20 -9.10
N PRO A 217 14.42 -23.10 -9.47
CA PRO A 217 15.85 -22.76 -9.48
C PRO A 217 16.18 -21.63 -10.46
N THR A 218 15.32 -21.43 -11.47
CA THR A 218 15.37 -20.30 -12.40
C THR A 218 13.97 -19.74 -12.56
N TRP A 219 13.81 -18.41 -12.47
CA TRP A 219 12.54 -17.76 -12.75
C TRP A 219 12.32 -17.63 -14.26
N VAL A 220 11.31 -18.33 -14.77
CA VAL A 220 10.91 -18.29 -16.18
C VAL A 220 9.45 -17.93 -16.25
N VAL A 221 9.16 -16.72 -16.70
CA VAL A 221 7.79 -16.22 -16.86
C VAL A 221 7.47 -16.15 -18.35
N ASP A 222 6.45 -16.89 -18.78
CA ASP A 222 5.89 -16.82 -20.13
C ASP A 222 5.11 -15.52 -20.28
N THR A 223 5.53 -14.68 -21.22
CA THR A 223 4.96 -13.35 -21.43
C THR A 223 4.35 -13.17 -22.82
N ASN A 224 4.29 -14.22 -23.63
CA ASN A 224 4.00 -14.13 -25.06
C ASN A 224 2.64 -13.47 -25.39
N LYS A 225 1.68 -13.54 -24.45
CA LYS A 225 0.32 -13.01 -24.64
C LYS A 225 0.07 -11.65 -23.97
N TRP A 226 1.03 -11.12 -23.22
CA TRP A 226 0.80 -9.94 -22.39
C TRP A 226 0.65 -8.66 -23.22
N ALA A 227 1.56 -8.42 -24.17
CA ALA A 227 1.48 -7.27 -25.07
C ALA A 227 0.20 -7.28 -25.93
N GLU A 228 -0.20 -8.46 -26.42
CA GLU A 228 -1.45 -8.59 -27.18
C GLU A 228 -2.67 -8.27 -26.31
N ALA A 229 -2.75 -8.83 -25.10
CA ALA A 229 -3.84 -8.56 -24.17
C ALA A 229 -3.90 -7.08 -23.75
N TRP A 230 -2.74 -6.47 -23.50
CA TRP A 230 -2.66 -5.03 -23.25
C TRP A 230 -3.13 -4.20 -24.45
N GLY A 231 -2.74 -4.57 -25.67
CA GLY A 231 -3.21 -3.93 -26.90
C GLY A 231 -4.72 -4.05 -27.13
N ARG A 232 -5.42 -5.00 -26.48
CA ARG A 232 -6.89 -5.02 -26.46
C ARG A 232 -7.46 -4.02 -25.46
N CYS A 233 -6.88 -3.96 -24.26
CA CYS A 233 -7.22 -2.97 -23.24
C CYS A 233 -7.04 -1.53 -23.76
N GLU A 234 -5.97 -1.25 -24.50
CA GLU A 234 -5.74 0.10 -25.07
C GLU A 234 -6.78 0.49 -26.13
N ARG A 235 -7.35 -0.46 -26.87
CA ARG A 235 -8.33 -0.17 -27.93
C ARG A 235 -9.65 0.37 -27.40
N VAL A 236 -10.02 0.00 -26.18
CA VAL A 236 -11.26 0.45 -25.54
C VAL A 236 -11.09 1.72 -24.72
N LEU A 237 -9.86 2.19 -24.55
CA LEU A 237 -9.53 3.30 -23.66
C LEU A 237 -10.21 4.61 -24.10
N ARG A 238 -10.92 5.23 -23.16
CA ARG A 238 -11.51 6.58 -23.27
C ARG A 238 -10.80 7.57 -22.37
N SER A 239 -10.86 8.85 -22.73
CA SER A 239 -10.32 9.94 -21.91
C SER A 239 -11.17 10.24 -20.68
N ARG A 240 -12.47 9.90 -20.71
CA ARG A 240 -13.38 10.15 -19.60
C ARG A 240 -14.40 9.03 -19.49
N TYR A 241 -14.65 8.59 -18.26
CA TYR A 241 -15.70 7.64 -17.91
C TYR A 241 -16.70 8.27 -16.93
N GLY A 242 -17.99 7.96 -17.09
CA GLY A 242 -19.04 8.25 -16.12
C GLY A 242 -19.26 7.09 -15.13
N THR A 243 -20.15 7.28 -14.16
CA THR A 243 -20.64 6.20 -13.29
C THR A 243 -22.14 6.01 -13.50
N THR A 244 -22.57 4.76 -13.69
CA THR A 244 -24.01 4.46 -13.73
C THR A 244 -24.62 4.54 -12.33
N ALA A 245 -25.90 4.93 -12.22
CA ALA A 245 -26.61 4.92 -10.94
C ALA A 245 -26.59 3.54 -10.25
N LYS A 246 -26.66 2.45 -11.05
CA LYS A 246 -26.56 1.07 -10.54
C LYS A 246 -25.18 0.77 -9.95
N ALA A 247 -24.11 1.27 -10.55
CA ALA A 247 -22.75 1.11 -10.03
C ALA A 247 -22.58 1.87 -8.70
N GLU A 248 -23.12 3.09 -8.60
CA GLU A 248 -23.09 3.88 -7.37
C GLU A 248 -23.89 3.21 -6.24
N GLU A 249 -25.07 2.66 -6.55
CA GLU A 249 -25.86 1.89 -5.59
C GLU A 249 -25.12 0.63 -5.12
N TYR A 250 -24.49 -0.10 -6.06
CA TYR A 250 -23.68 -1.28 -5.76
C TYR A 250 -22.51 -0.94 -4.83
N PHE A 251 -21.79 0.15 -5.12
CA PHE A 251 -20.72 0.67 -4.27
C PHE A 251 -21.25 1.02 -2.88
N ALA A 252 -22.32 1.81 -2.78
CA ALA A 252 -22.87 2.26 -1.50
C ALA A 252 -23.38 1.09 -0.63
N ARG A 253 -23.94 0.05 -1.24
CA ARG A 253 -24.34 -1.18 -0.53
C ARG A 253 -23.12 -1.93 0.01
N THR A 254 -22.09 -2.10 -0.81
CA THR A 254 -20.88 -2.85 -0.42
C THR A 254 -20.06 -2.09 0.62
N PHE A 255 -19.95 -0.77 0.47
CA PHE A 255 -19.37 0.13 1.49
C PHE A 255 -20.01 -0.11 2.85
N ARG A 256 -21.35 -0.11 2.92
CA ARG A 256 -22.09 -0.32 4.18
C ARG A 256 -21.89 -1.70 4.78
N ALA A 257 -21.68 -2.73 3.95
CA ALA A 257 -21.37 -4.06 4.42
C ALA A 257 -19.95 -4.10 5.01
N LEU A 258 -18.94 -3.70 4.23
CA LEU A 258 -17.54 -3.70 4.66
C LEU A 258 -17.26 -2.80 5.87
N ALA A 259 -17.97 -1.68 6.00
CA ALA A 259 -17.86 -0.78 7.15
C ALA A 259 -18.31 -1.40 8.47
N LYS A 260 -19.22 -2.39 8.43
CA LYS A 260 -19.68 -3.11 9.63
C LYS A 260 -18.70 -4.19 10.08
N ASP A 261 -17.93 -4.72 9.13
CA ASP A 261 -17.07 -5.90 9.33
C ASP A 261 -15.59 -5.53 9.51
N THR A 262 -15.28 -4.26 9.76
CA THR A 262 -13.90 -3.76 9.87
C THR A 262 -13.64 -3.04 11.19
N GLU A 263 -12.43 -3.18 11.70
CA GLU A 263 -11.92 -2.49 12.89
C GLU A 263 -11.13 -1.21 12.54
N LEU A 264 -11.03 -0.88 11.25
CA LEU A 264 -10.30 0.31 10.81
C LEU A 264 -11.02 1.60 11.25
N PRO A 265 -10.28 2.63 11.71
CA PRO A 265 -10.86 3.94 11.97
C PRO A 265 -11.52 4.56 10.73
N GLU A 266 -12.66 5.24 10.93
CA GLU A 266 -13.49 5.76 9.85
C GLU A 266 -12.72 6.58 8.80
N PRO A 267 -11.85 7.55 9.16
CA PRO A 267 -11.14 8.36 8.16
C PRO A 267 -10.24 7.51 7.26
N PHE A 268 -9.61 6.47 7.82
CA PHE A 268 -8.72 5.58 7.09
C PHE A 268 -9.52 4.63 6.19
N PHE A 269 -10.60 4.04 6.72
CA PHE A 269 -11.52 3.21 5.94
C PHE A 269 -12.10 3.97 4.73
N ARG A 270 -12.55 5.22 4.93
CA ARG A 270 -13.09 6.06 3.84
C ARG A 270 -12.07 6.30 2.73
N ARG A 271 -10.79 6.55 3.06
CA ARG A 271 -9.72 6.75 2.07
C ARG A 271 -9.48 5.50 1.23
N ILE A 272 -9.41 4.33 1.88
CA ILE A 272 -9.28 3.05 1.17
C ILE A 272 -10.49 2.85 0.25
N MET A 273 -11.71 2.98 0.79
CA MET A 273 -12.93 2.78 0.01
C MET A 273 -13.03 3.73 -1.19
N TYR A 274 -12.58 4.97 -1.08
CA TYR A 274 -12.62 5.92 -2.20
C TYR A 274 -11.69 5.51 -3.36
N SER A 275 -10.68 4.69 -3.09
CA SER A 275 -9.84 4.09 -4.14
C SER A 275 -10.61 3.08 -5.00
N ALA A 276 -11.79 2.62 -4.58
CA ALA A 276 -12.64 1.74 -5.37
C ALA A 276 -13.05 2.38 -6.70
N HIS A 277 -13.34 3.68 -6.74
CA HIS A 277 -13.68 4.40 -7.98
C HIS A 277 -12.52 4.40 -8.98
N ARG A 278 -11.30 4.54 -8.45
CA ARG A 278 -10.06 4.56 -9.25
C ARG A 278 -9.73 3.17 -9.78
N LEU A 279 -9.86 2.15 -8.93
CA LEU A 279 -9.70 0.75 -9.31
C LEU A 279 -10.79 0.30 -10.29
N ALA A 280 -12.04 0.76 -10.14
CA ALA A 280 -13.12 0.41 -11.07
C ALA A 280 -12.79 0.87 -12.50
N CYS A 281 -12.24 2.07 -12.67
CA CYS A 281 -11.76 2.52 -13.99
C CYS A 281 -10.65 1.63 -14.55
N ILE A 282 -9.70 1.20 -13.72
CA ILE A 282 -8.64 0.27 -14.15
C ILE A 282 -9.24 -1.09 -14.54
N TYR A 283 -10.19 -1.61 -13.78
CA TYR A 283 -10.88 -2.87 -14.08
C TYR A 283 -11.74 -2.78 -15.33
N HIS A 284 -12.41 -1.66 -15.58
CA HIS A 284 -13.16 -1.42 -16.80
C HIS A 284 -12.29 -1.58 -18.05
N VAL A 285 -11.09 -0.98 -18.02
CA VAL A 285 -10.09 -1.14 -19.09
C VAL A 285 -9.60 -2.59 -19.21
N LEU A 286 -9.35 -3.26 -18.08
CA LEU A 286 -8.91 -4.67 -18.04
C LEU A 286 -9.96 -5.68 -18.48
N LEU A 287 -11.24 -5.32 -18.37
CA LEU A 287 -12.38 -6.11 -18.84
C LEU A 287 -12.62 -5.90 -20.35
N GLU A 288 -11.87 -5.00 -20.98
CA GLU A 288 -12.03 -4.68 -22.40
C GLU A 288 -13.45 -4.15 -22.69
N ASP A 289 -14.07 -3.46 -21.72
CA ASP A 289 -15.41 -2.88 -21.87
C ASP A 289 -15.33 -1.58 -22.69
N GLU A 290 -16.16 -1.47 -23.72
CA GLU A 290 -16.19 -0.34 -24.65
C GLU A 290 -17.13 0.80 -24.20
N ALA A 291 -17.91 0.57 -23.14
CA ALA A 291 -18.86 1.55 -22.63
C ALA A 291 -18.16 2.80 -22.09
N GLU A 292 -18.87 3.94 -22.09
CA GLU A 292 -18.35 5.19 -21.52
C GLU A 292 -18.67 5.32 -20.01
N GLU A 293 -19.33 4.33 -19.42
CA GLU A 293 -19.79 4.35 -18.05
C GLU A 293 -19.32 3.13 -17.27
N LEU A 294 -18.85 3.37 -16.05
CA LEU A 294 -18.48 2.31 -15.12
C LEU A 294 -19.74 1.58 -14.63
N SER A 295 -19.67 0.25 -14.70
CA SER A 295 -20.73 -0.71 -14.41
C SER A 295 -20.57 -1.32 -13.02
N PRO A 296 -21.62 -2.01 -12.49
CA PRO A 296 -21.48 -2.79 -11.27
C PRO A 296 -20.39 -3.87 -11.33
N ALA A 297 -20.07 -4.39 -12.51
CA ALA A 297 -19.02 -5.40 -12.68
C ALA A 297 -17.62 -4.82 -12.38
N ASP A 298 -17.35 -3.61 -12.85
CA ASP A 298 -16.09 -2.90 -12.60
C ASP A 298 -15.85 -2.69 -11.10
N TYR A 299 -16.90 -2.24 -10.41
CA TYR A 299 -16.87 -2.08 -8.96
C TYR A 299 -16.75 -3.41 -8.23
N ALA A 300 -17.40 -4.47 -8.72
CA ALA A 300 -17.31 -5.79 -8.08
C ALA A 300 -15.87 -6.31 -8.03
N TRP A 301 -15.10 -6.14 -9.11
CA TRP A 301 -13.67 -6.49 -9.14
C TRP A 301 -12.82 -5.55 -8.28
N ALA A 302 -13.03 -4.24 -8.43
CA ALA A 302 -12.32 -3.24 -7.62
C ALA A 302 -12.49 -3.49 -6.11
N LEU A 303 -13.70 -3.82 -5.66
CA LEU A 303 -14.02 -4.02 -4.26
C LEU A 303 -13.39 -5.28 -3.65
N ARG A 304 -12.95 -6.25 -4.47
CA ARG A 304 -12.18 -7.41 -3.99
C ARG A 304 -10.74 -7.01 -3.63
N ILE A 305 -10.11 -6.16 -4.45
CA ILE A 305 -8.81 -5.55 -4.09
C ILE A 305 -8.94 -4.66 -2.85
N ILE A 306 -10.01 -3.86 -2.75
CA ILE A 306 -10.28 -3.05 -1.56
C ILE A 306 -10.40 -3.91 -0.31
N ARG A 307 -11.04 -5.08 -0.39
CA ARG A 307 -11.12 -6.02 0.73
C ARG A 307 -9.71 -6.46 1.16
N HIS A 308 -8.85 -6.81 0.21
CA HIS A 308 -7.45 -7.13 0.50
C HIS A 308 -6.72 -5.99 1.19
N HIS A 309 -6.93 -4.74 0.74
CA HIS A 309 -6.37 -3.55 1.40
C HIS A 309 -6.86 -3.37 2.83
N ILE A 310 -8.17 -3.58 3.07
CA ILE A 310 -8.75 -3.47 4.41
C ILE A 310 -8.15 -4.53 5.33
N THR A 311 -8.19 -5.80 4.92
CA THR A 311 -7.67 -6.92 5.70
C THR A 311 -6.18 -6.74 6.03
N ASP A 312 -5.36 -6.41 5.03
CA ASP A 312 -3.93 -6.23 5.26
C ASP A 312 -3.64 -5.00 6.13
N SER A 313 -4.41 -3.93 6.00
CA SER A 313 -4.24 -2.75 6.87
C SER A 313 -4.60 -3.03 8.33
N VAL A 314 -5.67 -3.80 8.58
CA VAL A 314 -6.03 -4.26 9.93
C VAL A 314 -4.87 -5.08 10.52
N GLU A 315 -4.31 -6.01 9.75
CA GLU A 315 -3.18 -6.82 10.21
C GLU A 315 -1.93 -5.99 10.52
N VAL A 316 -1.58 -5.04 9.64
CA VAL A 316 -0.43 -4.15 9.87
C VAL A 316 -0.59 -3.34 11.15
N MET A 317 -1.77 -2.75 11.37
CA MET A 317 -2.04 -1.98 12.59
C MET A 317 -2.06 -2.86 13.83
N GLY A 318 -2.68 -4.04 13.75
CA GLY A 318 -2.72 -5.01 14.85
C GLY A 318 -1.33 -5.47 15.28
N ASN A 319 -0.47 -5.82 14.32
CA ASN A 319 0.90 -6.28 14.60
C ASN A 319 1.80 -5.17 15.15
N GLN A 320 1.55 -3.90 14.83
CA GLN A 320 2.27 -2.78 15.45
C GLN A 320 1.97 -2.67 16.95
N ASN A 321 0.71 -2.85 17.36
CA ASN A 321 0.33 -2.83 18.78
C ASN A 321 1.00 -3.97 19.57
N VAL A 322 1.11 -5.16 18.97
CA VAL A 322 1.82 -6.30 19.60
C VAL A 322 3.30 -5.99 19.81
N SER A 323 3.98 -5.46 18.79
CA SER A 323 5.40 -5.07 18.89
C SER A 323 5.66 -3.98 19.95
N GLU A 324 4.72 -3.07 20.15
CA GLU A 324 4.80 -2.06 21.20
C GLU A 324 4.66 -2.68 22.60
N ILE A 325 3.70 -3.60 22.78
CA ILE A 325 3.52 -4.34 24.03
C ILE A 325 4.76 -5.20 24.35
N GLU A 326 5.31 -5.91 23.38
CA GLU A 326 6.56 -6.69 23.57
C GLU A 326 7.73 -5.80 23.99
N ARG A 327 7.90 -4.63 23.36
CA ARG A 327 8.92 -3.64 23.77
C ARG A 327 8.69 -3.12 25.19
N LEU A 328 7.44 -2.87 25.56
CA LEU A 328 7.10 -2.46 26.92
C LEU A 328 7.38 -3.57 27.93
N ILE A 329 7.10 -4.84 27.60
CA ILE A 329 7.43 -6.00 28.43
C ILE A 329 8.94 -6.13 28.60
N GLN A 330 9.72 -6.12 27.52
CA GLN A 330 11.19 -6.21 27.59
C GLN A 330 11.80 -5.03 28.36
N GLY A 331 11.30 -3.82 28.14
CA GLY A 331 11.71 -2.64 28.89
C GLY A 331 11.38 -2.75 30.38
N ALA A 332 10.21 -3.31 30.70
CA ALA A 332 9.78 -3.57 32.07
C ALA A 332 10.62 -4.67 32.73
N GLU A 333 11.00 -5.74 32.02
CA GLU A 333 11.96 -6.76 32.48
C GLU A 333 13.31 -6.12 32.82
N ALA A 334 13.88 -5.34 31.90
CA ALA A 334 15.15 -4.65 32.14
C ALA A 334 15.07 -3.61 33.28
N LEU A 335 13.92 -2.97 33.48
CA LEU A 335 13.69 -2.07 34.61
C LEU A 335 13.59 -2.86 35.92
N ARG A 336 12.90 -4.00 35.92
CA ARG A 336 12.77 -4.90 37.07
C ARG A 336 14.14 -5.41 37.53
N GLU A 337 14.97 -5.89 36.60
CA GLU A 337 16.33 -6.33 36.92
C GLU A 337 17.18 -5.19 37.50
N ARG A 338 17.06 -3.96 36.96
CA ARG A 338 17.74 -2.78 37.52
C ARG A 338 17.25 -2.41 38.92
N CYS A 339 15.95 -2.53 39.20
CA CYS A 339 15.40 -2.32 40.53
C CYS A 339 15.94 -3.39 41.51
N HIS A 340 15.93 -4.67 41.12
CA HIS A 340 16.47 -5.75 41.95
C HIS A 340 17.96 -5.57 42.24
N ALA A 341 18.76 -5.20 41.23
CA ALA A 341 20.19 -4.93 41.42
C ALA A 341 20.47 -3.76 42.38
N LYS A 342 19.51 -2.84 42.56
CA LYS A 342 19.60 -1.70 43.49
C LYS A 342 18.90 -1.96 44.84
N GLY A 343 18.35 -3.15 45.06
CA GLY A 343 17.57 -3.48 46.26
C GLY A 343 16.21 -2.76 46.34
N GLU A 344 15.71 -2.24 45.21
CA GLU A 344 14.45 -1.52 45.14
C GLU A 344 13.29 -2.43 44.71
N THR A 345 12.09 -2.12 45.20
CA THR A 345 10.87 -2.85 44.80
C THR A 345 10.39 -2.39 43.43
N PHE A 346 10.19 -3.33 42.51
CA PHE A 346 9.52 -3.10 41.23
C PHE A 346 8.00 -3.06 41.43
N ASN A 347 7.33 -1.99 41.00
CA ASN A 347 5.89 -1.77 41.16
C ASN A 347 5.31 -0.86 40.06
N GLU A 348 3.98 -0.70 40.03
CA GLU A 348 3.26 0.15 39.08
C GLU A 348 3.82 1.58 39.00
N ARG A 349 4.17 2.17 40.15
CA ARG A 349 4.73 3.52 40.21
C ARG A 349 6.04 3.62 39.43
N ARG A 350 6.89 2.59 39.46
CA ARG A 350 8.13 2.54 38.68
C ARG A 350 7.86 2.43 37.18
N LEU A 351 6.83 1.69 36.78
CA LEU A 351 6.42 1.62 35.38
C LEU A 351 5.96 2.99 34.85
N TYR A 352 5.03 3.67 35.54
CA TYR A 352 4.56 4.99 35.10
C TYR A 352 5.66 6.06 35.07
N GLN A 353 6.63 5.98 35.99
CA GLN A 353 7.78 6.90 36.01
C GLN A 353 8.72 6.73 34.80
N ASN A 354 8.80 5.54 34.23
CA ASN A 354 9.75 5.21 33.16
C ASN A 354 9.09 5.09 31.77
N PHE A 355 7.76 4.93 31.72
CA PHE A 355 7.00 4.81 30.48
C PHE A 355 5.85 5.82 30.49
N ARG A 356 6.08 6.99 29.86
CA ARG A 356 5.19 8.16 29.91
C ARG A 356 3.81 7.98 29.26
N ALA A 357 3.57 6.89 28.53
CA ALA A 357 2.32 6.63 27.81
C ALA A 357 1.60 5.34 28.26
N LEU A 358 1.98 4.74 29.39
CA LEU A 358 1.33 3.52 29.89
C LEU A 358 -0.09 3.80 30.41
N THR A 359 -1.09 3.12 29.84
CA THR A 359 -2.44 3.10 30.41
C THR A 359 -2.48 2.18 31.64
N PRO A 360 -3.43 2.39 32.57
CA PRO A 360 -3.57 1.52 33.75
C PRO A 360 -3.81 0.04 33.41
N GLN A 361 -4.56 -0.22 32.33
CA GLN A 361 -4.85 -1.57 31.86
C GLN A 361 -3.59 -2.26 31.35
N THR A 362 -2.77 -1.58 30.54
CA THR A 362 -1.52 -2.13 30.02
C THR A 362 -0.50 -2.36 31.13
N ALA A 363 -0.40 -1.45 32.11
CA ALA A 363 0.50 -1.61 33.26
C ALA A 363 0.14 -2.84 34.11
N ALA A 364 -1.15 -3.08 34.35
CA ALA A 364 -1.63 -4.26 35.07
C ALA A 364 -1.34 -5.57 34.32
N VAL A 365 -1.52 -5.58 33.00
CA VAL A 365 -1.19 -6.74 32.14
C VAL A 365 0.31 -7.05 32.20
N ILE A 366 1.18 -6.04 32.08
CA ILE A 366 2.64 -6.22 32.15
C ILE A 366 3.04 -6.79 33.51
N LEU A 367 2.54 -6.24 34.62
CA LEU A 367 2.89 -6.76 35.95
C LEU A 367 2.42 -8.20 36.17
N ARG A 368 1.22 -8.53 35.68
CA ARG A 368 0.69 -9.89 35.75
C ARG A 368 1.57 -10.87 34.97
N LEU A 369 1.91 -10.56 33.72
CA LEU A 369 2.77 -11.40 32.88
C LEU A 369 4.16 -11.60 33.51
N LEU A 370 4.73 -10.55 34.11
CA LEU A 370 6.03 -10.61 34.78
C LEU A 370 6.02 -11.37 36.11
N HIS A 371 4.86 -11.43 36.78
CA HIS A 371 4.66 -12.26 37.98
C HIS A 371 4.42 -13.72 37.63
N GLU A 372 3.66 -14.01 36.56
CA GLU A 372 3.37 -15.37 36.10
C GLU A 372 4.64 -16.08 35.59
N LYS A 373 5.53 -15.39 34.85
CA LYS A 373 6.85 -15.91 34.45
C LYS A 373 7.72 -16.37 35.62
N LYS A 374 7.53 -15.76 36.81
CA LYS A 374 8.25 -16.10 38.03
C LYS A 374 7.77 -17.42 38.66
N HIS A 375 6.60 -17.93 38.27
CA HIS A 375 6.15 -19.24 38.73
C HIS A 375 6.73 -20.38 37.88
N ASP A 376 6.94 -20.17 36.58
CA ASP A 376 7.46 -21.20 35.68
C ASP A 376 8.97 -21.46 35.88
N GLU A 377 9.77 -20.44 36.22
CA GLU A 377 11.20 -20.61 36.53
C GLU A 377 11.49 -21.33 37.87
N TYR A 378 10.48 -21.52 38.72
CA TYR A 378 10.60 -22.24 40.00
C TYR A 378 9.90 -23.61 40.00
N THR A 379 9.34 -24.03 38.87
CA THR A 379 8.61 -25.31 38.73
C THR A 379 9.34 -26.33 37.83
N HIS A 380 10.63 -26.10 37.54
CA HIS A 380 11.52 -27.06 36.87
C HIS A 380 12.76 -27.38 37.68
#